data_AF-A0A6L9JNY2-F1
#
_entry.id   AF-A0A6L9JNY2-F1
#
_cell.length_a   1.000
_cell.length_b   1.000
_cell.length_c   1.000
_cell.angle_alpha   90.00
_cell.angle_beta   90.00
_cell.angle_gamma   90.00
#
_symmetry.space_group_name_H-M   'P 1'
#
loop_
_entity.id
_entity.type
_entity.pdbx_description
1 polymer ?
#
loop_
_entity_poly.entity_id
_entity_poly.type
_entity_poly.pdbx_seq_one_letter_code
_entity_poly.pdbx_strand_id
1 'polypeptide(L)'
;MRSIYFKSAHILSLRDKKGFFFEFSPDINIITGENDTGKSSFIKSLYHTLGADVRLDKKWKDDNFVSKVVICVNNRDYAFIRHEKRISIFDITEEQEHLLVTSNSRTDIALTVRDIFDFNLELVLKETLVQGQAQPASLYLPFYIDQDNGWGTVLDSFSSLKMYKDWQKNILNFHAGVKPKEYYKLQGKINLIDIDLKEIRATLKALEAAKKRFEESFGRVLFDVDVEYYEELLERFLRKCQYLHKEETGYRIKLIKVLSQRDELVAEIEESKRQLYENNIDSLSTSASLEAKYAVLENREKLLQIIPELYDQKSVYDEQIASIKEDLKNAQRLSSELKGMLQEVKEQLTLQDVIKSQASKQVEFTFDEQINELLQKISELDVARTKLSKEIAEFDDKKRTSEINEKFKESLKFAQTELGIKDPKVGTILQYGPISKSETGSRAPRAILAYHYALLKTIEDKSTSPMLPVVIDSPKQQDPDPHTTKKLFDLCIDGLSTNNQLIIGSVSFERETDGFKTLTMTEKYSLLKVNLYDKVYQQVMPLYQKASLS
;
A
#
# COMPACT_ATOMS: atom_id res chain seq x y z
N MET A 1 -42.09 -13.78 14.21
CA MET A 1 -41.66 -12.64 15.05
C MET A 1 -40.60 -11.89 14.25
N ARG A 2 -40.64 -10.56 14.19
CA ARG A 2 -39.74 -9.77 13.33
C ARG A 2 -38.33 -9.79 13.91
N SER A 3 -37.33 -9.98 13.05
CA SER A 3 -35.91 -10.06 13.47
C SER A 3 -35.33 -8.69 13.79
N ILE A 4 -35.75 -7.63 13.08
CA ILE A 4 -35.23 -6.26 13.27
C ILE A 4 -36.37 -5.25 13.33
N TYR A 5 -36.44 -4.45 14.38
CA TYR A 5 -37.45 -3.39 14.54
C TYR A 5 -37.02 -2.30 15.52
N PHE A 6 -37.40 -1.05 15.23
CA PHE A 6 -37.28 0.06 16.17
C PHE A 6 -38.18 -0.18 17.38
N LYS A 7 -37.66 0.05 18.58
CA LYS A 7 -38.42 0.01 19.85
C LYS A 7 -38.82 1.39 20.30
N SER A 8 -37.89 2.34 20.26
CA SER A 8 -38.17 3.72 20.66
C SER A 8 -37.16 4.71 20.11
N ALA A 9 -37.55 5.98 20.05
CA ALA A 9 -36.70 7.09 19.67
C ALA A 9 -36.91 8.29 20.59
N HIS A 10 -35.81 9.00 20.85
CA HIS A 10 -35.74 10.08 21.82
C HIS A 10 -34.91 11.22 21.24
N ILE A 11 -35.35 12.46 21.47
CA ILE A 11 -34.60 13.66 21.10
C ILE A 11 -34.63 14.61 22.29
N LEU A 12 -33.46 15.07 22.71
CA LEU A 12 -33.28 15.93 23.88
C LEU A 12 -32.50 17.19 23.47
N SER A 13 -33.16 18.35 23.49
CA SER A 13 -32.46 19.63 23.38
C SER A 13 -32.09 20.10 24.79
N LEU A 14 -30.78 20.10 25.08
CA LEU A 14 -30.24 20.59 26.35
C LEU A 14 -30.34 22.11 26.46
N ARG A 15 -30.16 22.83 25.33
CA ARG A 15 -30.26 24.29 25.27
C ARG A 15 -31.66 24.77 25.59
N ASP A 16 -32.66 24.19 24.93
CA ASP A 16 -34.03 24.70 24.98
C ASP A 16 -34.85 24.03 26.10
N LYS A 17 -34.25 23.07 26.83
CA LYS A 17 -34.90 22.22 27.84
C LYS A 17 -36.21 21.60 27.33
N LYS A 18 -36.11 20.94 26.17
CA LYS A 18 -37.24 20.25 25.53
C LYS A 18 -36.86 18.83 25.17
N GLY A 19 -37.83 17.92 25.26
CA GLY A 19 -37.69 16.52 24.92
C GLY A 19 -38.76 16.06 23.94
N PHE A 20 -38.47 14.97 23.25
CA PHE A 20 -39.44 14.20 22.47
C PHE A 20 -39.15 12.70 22.65
N PHE A 21 -40.20 11.89 22.72
CA PHE A 21 -40.12 10.45 22.83
C PHE A 21 -41.27 9.78 22.10
N PHE A 22 -40.98 8.66 21.44
CA PHE A 22 -41.98 7.80 20.83
C PHE A 22 -41.58 6.33 20.97
N GLU A 23 -42.53 5.49 21.37
CA GLU A 23 -42.41 4.02 21.34
C GLU A 23 -43.08 3.49 20.09
N PHE A 24 -42.38 2.63 19.38
CA PHE A 24 -42.89 1.98 18.18
C PHE A 24 -43.56 0.65 18.53
N SER A 25 -44.63 0.33 17.82
CA SER A 25 -45.08 -1.06 17.69
C SER A 25 -44.08 -1.83 16.82
N PRO A 26 -43.77 -3.11 17.12
CA PRO A 26 -43.00 -3.93 16.19
C PRO A 26 -43.70 -4.06 14.83
N ASP A 27 -45.01 -3.80 14.78
CA ASP A 27 -45.86 -3.92 13.59
C ASP A 27 -45.88 -2.68 12.69
N ILE A 28 -47.02 -1.99 12.64
CA ILE A 28 -47.25 -0.83 11.80
C ILE A 28 -47.29 0.42 12.67
N ASN A 29 -46.58 1.46 12.24
CA ASN A 29 -46.50 2.74 12.89
C ASN A 29 -46.88 3.85 11.91
N ILE A 30 -47.87 4.65 12.29
CA ILE A 30 -48.35 5.78 11.52
C ILE A 30 -47.83 7.06 12.15
N ILE A 31 -47.23 7.94 11.34
CA ILE A 31 -46.83 9.27 11.78
C ILE A 31 -47.61 10.28 10.97
N THR A 32 -48.53 10.98 11.61
CA THR A 32 -49.42 11.95 10.97
C THR A 32 -49.23 13.34 11.57
N GLY A 33 -49.39 14.37 10.72
CA GLY A 33 -49.30 15.76 11.13
C GLY A 33 -49.14 16.69 9.94
N GLU A 34 -49.64 17.91 10.09
CA GLU A 34 -49.51 18.97 9.08
C GLU A 34 -48.03 19.27 8.75
N ASN A 35 -47.83 20.04 7.67
CA ASN A 35 -46.51 20.58 7.35
C ASN A 35 -45.96 21.40 8.53
N ASP A 36 -44.64 21.40 8.66
CA ASP A 36 -43.88 22.09 9.71
C ASP A 36 -44.10 21.60 11.15
N THR A 37 -44.83 20.50 11.36
CA THR A 37 -44.99 19.89 12.71
C THR A 37 -43.76 19.10 13.18
N GLY A 38 -42.80 18.83 12.28
CA GLY A 38 -41.55 18.12 12.59
C GLY A 38 -41.55 16.62 12.28
N LYS A 39 -42.58 16.10 11.59
CA LYS A 39 -42.70 14.71 11.13
C LYS A 39 -41.43 14.22 10.43
N SER A 40 -41.01 14.91 9.39
CA SER A 40 -39.85 14.54 8.56
C SER A 40 -38.55 14.71 9.34
N SER A 41 -38.46 15.70 10.23
CA SER A 41 -37.32 15.85 11.14
C SER A 41 -37.19 14.66 12.09
N PHE A 42 -38.30 14.18 12.64
CA PHE A 42 -38.32 12.99 13.48
C PHE A 42 -37.93 11.73 12.70
N ILE A 43 -38.52 11.48 11.53
CA ILE A 43 -38.19 10.31 10.71
C ILE A 43 -36.70 10.31 10.32
N LYS A 44 -36.18 11.44 9.84
CA LYS A 44 -34.75 11.60 9.51
C LYS A 44 -33.86 11.40 10.73
N SER A 45 -34.32 11.80 11.93
CA SER A 45 -33.55 11.63 13.17
C SER A 45 -33.22 10.16 13.45
N LEU A 46 -34.09 9.21 13.08
CA LEU A 46 -33.84 7.78 13.26
C LEU A 46 -32.52 7.37 12.59
N TYR A 47 -32.40 7.66 11.31
CA TYR A 47 -31.21 7.29 10.52
C TYR A 47 -30.02 8.19 10.83
N HIS A 48 -30.24 9.44 11.20
CA HIS A 48 -29.19 10.30 11.73
C HIS A 48 -28.53 9.66 12.96
N THR A 49 -29.32 9.23 13.95
CA THR A 49 -28.81 8.60 15.16
C THR A 49 -28.14 7.26 14.87
N LEU A 50 -28.65 6.49 13.92
CA LEU A 50 -28.07 5.22 13.44
C LEU A 50 -26.81 5.39 12.56
N GLY A 51 -26.28 6.60 12.42
CA GLY A 51 -25.00 6.86 11.75
C GLY A 51 -25.06 7.07 10.23
N ALA A 52 -26.24 7.34 9.68
CA ALA A 52 -26.38 7.76 8.29
C ALA A 52 -26.36 9.30 8.14
N ASP A 53 -25.87 9.77 7.00
CA ASP A 53 -25.85 11.20 6.65
C ASP A 53 -27.13 11.59 5.91
N VAL A 54 -28.14 12.00 6.69
CA VAL A 54 -29.41 12.56 6.20
C VAL A 54 -29.37 14.09 6.13
N ARG A 55 -30.22 14.68 5.29
CA ARG A 55 -30.37 16.13 5.21
C ARG A 55 -31.25 16.65 6.36
N LEU A 56 -30.61 17.22 7.38
CA LEU A 56 -31.31 17.98 8.43
C LEU A 56 -31.30 19.47 8.13
N ASP A 57 -32.38 20.16 8.51
CA ASP A 57 -32.47 21.62 8.41
C ASP A 57 -31.41 22.31 9.29
N LYS A 58 -31.02 23.52 8.89
CA LYS A 58 -29.98 24.30 9.59
C LYS A 58 -30.30 24.49 11.08
N LYS A 59 -31.57 24.76 11.41
CA LYS A 59 -32.02 24.91 12.81
C LYS A 59 -31.69 23.70 13.68
N TRP A 60 -31.78 22.49 13.14
CA TRP A 60 -31.43 21.26 13.86
C TRP A 60 -29.93 21.07 14.00
N LYS A 61 -29.12 21.57 13.06
CA LYS A 61 -27.66 21.56 13.19
C LYS A 61 -27.17 22.57 14.23
N ASP A 62 -27.87 23.69 14.33
CA ASP A 62 -27.59 24.75 15.30
C ASP A 62 -28.20 24.41 16.69
N ASP A 63 -29.14 23.47 16.76
CA ASP A 63 -29.67 22.93 18.02
C ASP A 63 -28.75 21.82 18.52
N ASN A 64 -28.16 22.03 19.68
CA ASN A 64 -27.21 21.10 20.28
C ASN A 64 -27.95 19.93 20.94
N PHE A 65 -28.63 19.11 20.14
CA PHE A 65 -29.49 18.02 20.62
C PHE A 65 -28.75 16.69 20.76
N VAL A 66 -29.16 15.91 21.75
CA VAL A 66 -28.76 14.50 21.92
C VAL A 66 -29.93 13.65 21.45
N SER A 67 -29.64 12.64 20.63
CA SER A 67 -30.66 11.71 20.13
C SER A 67 -30.33 10.28 20.55
N LYS A 68 -31.36 9.50 20.90
CA LYS A 68 -31.24 8.08 21.24
C LYS A 68 -32.27 7.27 20.48
N VAL A 69 -31.83 6.23 19.79
CA VAL A 69 -32.68 5.26 19.11
C VAL A 69 -32.40 3.88 19.68
N VAL A 70 -33.45 3.17 20.07
CA VAL A 70 -33.37 1.76 20.50
C VAL A 70 -33.91 0.89 19.38
N ILE A 71 -33.10 -0.07 18.94
CA ILE A 71 -33.44 -1.03 17.89
C ILE A 71 -33.22 -2.45 18.41
N CYS A 72 -34.19 -3.33 18.18
CA CYS A 72 -34.04 -4.75 18.40
C CYS A 72 -33.46 -5.38 17.13
N VAL A 73 -32.42 -6.20 17.28
CA VAL A 73 -31.78 -6.98 16.22
C VAL A 73 -31.57 -8.40 16.74
N ASN A 74 -32.27 -9.38 16.15
CA ASN A 74 -32.21 -10.80 16.52
C ASN A 74 -32.37 -11.05 18.03
N ASN A 75 -33.41 -10.46 18.62
CA ASN A 75 -33.74 -10.52 20.07
C ASN A 75 -32.75 -9.82 21.00
N ARG A 76 -31.81 -9.03 20.48
CA ARG A 76 -30.94 -8.16 21.28
C ARG A 76 -31.30 -6.70 21.09
N ASP A 77 -31.23 -5.93 22.17
CA ASP A 77 -31.57 -4.52 22.14
C ASP A 77 -30.31 -3.67 22.11
N TYR A 78 -30.23 -2.80 21.09
CA TYR A 78 -29.12 -1.87 20.93
C TYR A 78 -29.59 -0.44 21.04
N ALA A 79 -28.92 0.35 21.87
CA ALA A 79 -29.14 1.78 22.00
C ALA A 79 -28.05 2.55 21.26
N PHE A 80 -28.46 3.27 20.21
CA PHE A 80 -27.63 4.23 19.50
C PHE A 80 -27.85 5.60 20.09
N ILE A 81 -26.78 6.27 20.49
CA ILE A 81 -26.80 7.65 20.97
C ILE A 81 -25.92 8.49 20.06
N ARG A 82 -26.46 9.63 19.63
CA ARG A 82 -25.69 10.59 18.82
C ARG A 82 -25.79 11.97 19.41
N HIS A 83 -24.62 12.58 19.55
CA HIS A 83 -24.45 13.99 19.90
C HIS A 83 -23.41 14.58 18.94
N GLU A 84 -23.84 15.56 18.14
CA GLU A 84 -23.07 16.09 17.01
C GLU A 84 -22.54 14.99 16.06
N LYS A 85 -21.21 14.83 15.99
CA LYS A 85 -20.52 13.81 15.19
C LYS A 85 -20.21 12.55 15.99
N ARG A 86 -20.33 12.58 17.31
CA ARG A 86 -20.05 11.43 18.17
C ARG A 86 -21.25 10.49 18.16
N ILE A 87 -20.98 9.21 17.92
CA ILE A 87 -21.96 8.14 18.02
C ILE A 87 -21.45 7.14 19.04
N SER A 88 -22.34 6.72 19.92
CA SER A 88 -22.10 5.70 20.93
C SER A 88 -23.15 4.61 20.81
N ILE A 89 -22.72 3.35 20.81
CA ILE A 89 -23.62 2.20 20.67
C ILE A 89 -23.47 1.31 21.89
N PHE A 90 -24.59 0.98 22.51
CA PHE A 90 -24.67 0.08 23.64
C PHE A 90 -25.46 -1.17 23.25
N ASP A 91 -25.00 -2.34 23.69
CA ASP A 91 -25.91 -3.46 23.93
C ASP A 91 -26.59 -3.19 25.27
N ILE A 92 -27.93 -3.23 25.30
CA ILE A 92 -28.77 -3.01 26.48
C ILE A 92 -29.70 -4.20 26.74
N THR A 93 -29.37 -5.36 26.18
CA THR A 93 -30.12 -6.60 26.37
C THR A 93 -30.17 -6.97 27.85
N GLU A 94 -31.34 -7.40 28.34
CA GLU A 94 -31.52 -7.80 29.75
C GLU A 94 -31.09 -6.73 30.77
N GLU A 95 -31.23 -5.45 30.44
CA GLU A 95 -30.84 -4.30 31.28
C GLU A 95 -29.33 -4.19 31.58
N GLN A 96 -28.50 -5.00 30.92
CA GLN A 96 -27.05 -4.87 30.98
C GLN A 96 -26.57 -3.87 29.95
N GLU A 97 -26.02 -2.74 30.40
CA GLU A 97 -25.51 -1.71 29.50
C GLU A 97 -24.03 -1.95 29.19
N HIS A 98 -23.74 -2.57 28.05
CA HIS A 98 -22.38 -2.77 27.55
C HIS A 98 -22.06 -1.78 26.42
N LEU A 99 -21.10 -0.88 26.63
CA LEU A 99 -20.64 0.06 25.60
C LEU A 99 -19.82 -0.70 24.54
N LEU A 100 -20.34 -0.75 23.31
CA LEU A 100 -19.68 -1.41 22.18
C LEU A 100 -18.69 -0.47 21.48
N VAL A 101 -19.09 0.80 21.30
CA VAL A 101 -18.25 1.82 20.66
C VAL A 101 -18.68 3.21 21.11
N THR A 102 -17.73 4.12 21.23
CA THR A 102 -17.96 5.58 21.31
C THR A 102 -16.92 6.25 20.43
N SER A 103 -17.32 6.85 19.31
CA SER A 103 -16.36 7.39 18.34
C SER A 103 -16.95 8.50 17.47
N ASN A 104 -16.08 9.37 16.97
CA ASN A 104 -16.38 10.31 15.89
C ASN A 104 -15.95 9.75 14.52
N SER A 105 -15.25 8.61 14.49
CA SER A 105 -14.80 7.92 13.29
C SER A 105 -15.96 7.16 12.66
N ARG A 106 -16.30 7.49 11.41
CA ARG A 106 -17.33 6.75 10.66
C ARG A 106 -16.95 5.28 10.45
N THR A 107 -15.66 4.96 10.41
CA THR A 107 -15.18 3.59 10.23
C THR A 107 -15.50 2.72 11.43
N ASP A 108 -15.22 3.20 12.66
CA ASP A 108 -15.46 2.44 13.89
C ASP A 108 -16.97 2.15 14.07
N ILE A 109 -17.81 3.15 13.76
CA ILE A 109 -19.26 3.01 13.77
C ILE A 109 -19.71 2.01 12.70
N ALA A 110 -19.15 2.06 11.49
CA ALA A 110 -19.49 1.13 10.41
C ALA A 110 -19.10 -0.32 10.76
N LEU A 111 -17.96 -0.54 11.42
CA LEU A 111 -17.53 -1.86 11.89
C LEU A 111 -18.45 -2.39 12.99
N THR A 112 -18.86 -1.55 13.93
CA THR A 112 -19.81 -1.96 14.98
C THR A 112 -21.18 -2.28 14.40
N VAL A 113 -21.67 -1.47 13.45
CA VAL A 113 -22.92 -1.74 12.71
C VAL A 113 -22.82 -3.03 11.88
N ARG A 114 -21.67 -3.31 11.25
CA ARG A 114 -21.41 -4.59 10.58
C ARG A 114 -21.66 -5.76 11.53
N ASP A 115 -21.10 -5.70 12.73
CA ASP A 115 -21.17 -6.80 13.70
C ASP A 115 -22.58 -6.96 14.27
N ILE A 116 -23.29 -5.86 14.54
CA ILE A 116 -24.68 -5.89 15.04
C ILE A 116 -25.64 -6.49 13.99
N PHE A 117 -25.52 -6.09 12.73
CA PHE A 117 -26.49 -6.42 11.67
C PHE A 117 -26.03 -7.55 10.72
N ASP A 118 -24.86 -8.17 10.95
CA ASP A 118 -24.16 -9.05 9.99
C ASP A 118 -23.97 -8.38 8.60
N PHE A 119 -23.83 -7.05 8.57
CA PHE A 119 -23.79 -6.24 7.36
C PHE A 119 -22.37 -6.17 6.75
N ASN A 120 -21.95 -7.25 6.10
CA ASN A 120 -20.60 -7.40 5.54
C ASN A 120 -20.49 -6.90 4.08
N LEU A 121 -21.01 -5.72 3.79
CA LEU A 121 -20.81 -5.08 2.48
C LEU A 121 -19.56 -4.19 2.54
N GLU A 122 -18.63 -4.44 1.64
CA GLU A 122 -17.48 -3.57 1.44
C GLU A 122 -17.57 -2.85 0.09
N LEU A 123 -17.23 -1.56 0.10
CA LEU A 123 -17.29 -0.69 -1.07
C LEU A 123 -15.96 0.04 -1.27
N VAL A 124 -15.65 0.35 -2.52
CA VAL A 124 -14.42 1.05 -2.92
C VAL A 124 -14.62 2.55 -2.79
N LEU A 125 -13.79 3.21 -1.99
CA LEU A 125 -13.75 4.67 -1.90
C LEU A 125 -13.14 5.27 -3.17
N LYS A 126 -13.76 6.31 -3.74
CA LYS A 126 -13.24 6.98 -4.94
C LYS A 126 -11.92 7.70 -4.70
N GLU A 127 -11.74 8.25 -3.51
CA GLU A 127 -10.57 9.06 -3.16
C GLU A 127 -9.32 8.21 -2.98
N THR A 128 -9.40 7.14 -2.19
CA THR A 128 -8.25 6.30 -1.85
C THR A 128 -8.13 5.06 -2.74
N LEU A 129 -9.19 4.71 -3.48
CA LEU A 129 -9.34 3.44 -4.22
C LEU A 129 -9.30 2.19 -3.33
N VAL A 130 -9.23 2.36 -2.01
CA VAL A 130 -9.24 1.27 -1.04
C VAL A 130 -10.68 0.80 -0.84
N GLN A 131 -10.83 -0.52 -0.79
CA GLN A 131 -12.08 -1.14 -0.41
C GLN A 131 -12.15 -1.29 1.11
N GLY A 132 -13.28 -0.91 1.71
CA GLY A 132 -13.52 -1.07 3.13
C GLY A 132 -14.99 -1.19 3.46
N GLN A 133 -15.30 -1.42 4.74
CA GLN A 133 -16.66 -1.55 5.24
C GLN A 133 -17.54 -0.37 4.80
N ALA A 134 -18.69 -0.66 4.20
CA ALA A 134 -19.65 0.35 3.80
C ALA A 134 -20.25 1.05 5.03
N GLN A 135 -20.45 2.36 4.92
CA GLN A 135 -21.08 3.14 5.97
C GLN A 135 -22.53 2.69 6.25
N PRO A 136 -23.07 2.94 7.46
CA PRO A 136 -24.41 2.50 7.85
C PRO A 136 -25.53 2.88 6.86
N ALA A 137 -25.42 4.03 6.19
CA ALA A 137 -26.36 4.44 5.16
C ALA A 137 -26.57 3.39 4.05
N SER A 138 -25.55 2.59 3.72
CA SER A 138 -25.65 1.52 2.72
C SER A 138 -26.50 0.33 3.17
N LEU A 139 -26.65 0.12 4.48
CA LEU A 139 -27.54 -0.89 5.06
C LEU A 139 -29.00 -0.44 4.95
N TYR A 140 -29.28 0.83 5.26
CA TYR A 140 -30.65 1.36 5.36
C TYR A 140 -31.27 1.73 4.01
N LEU A 141 -30.43 1.93 2.97
CA LEU A 141 -30.83 2.50 1.69
C LEU A 141 -32.05 1.84 1.01
N PRO A 142 -32.18 0.50 0.94
CA PRO A 142 -33.35 -0.13 0.32
C PRO A 142 -34.66 0.14 1.08
N PHE A 143 -34.55 0.38 2.39
CA PHE A 143 -35.66 0.38 3.35
C PHE A 143 -36.14 1.79 3.72
N TYR A 144 -35.49 2.84 3.21
CA TYR A 144 -35.84 4.23 3.52
C TYR A 144 -36.11 5.07 2.27
N ILE A 145 -37.30 5.68 2.21
CA ILE A 145 -37.63 6.71 1.22
C ILE A 145 -37.77 8.04 1.93
N ASP A 146 -36.81 8.94 1.65
CA ASP A 146 -36.77 10.30 2.19
C ASP A 146 -37.74 11.24 1.47
N GLN A 147 -38.37 12.16 2.20
CA GLN A 147 -39.28 13.16 1.60
C GLN A 147 -38.59 14.07 0.58
N ASP A 148 -37.35 14.52 0.82
CA ASP A 148 -36.73 15.57 0.01
C ASP A 148 -36.16 14.99 -1.29
N ASN A 149 -35.35 13.93 -1.17
CA ASN A 149 -34.59 13.39 -2.29
C ASN A 149 -35.14 12.04 -2.79
N GLY A 150 -35.79 11.27 -1.92
CA GLY A 150 -36.21 9.89 -2.21
C GLY A 150 -37.26 9.77 -3.31
N TRP A 151 -38.07 10.82 -3.52
CA TRP A 151 -39.12 10.86 -4.54
C TRP A 151 -38.70 11.50 -5.88
N GLY A 152 -37.46 11.98 -5.98
CA GLY A 152 -36.90 12.51 -7.23
C GLY A 152 -36.03 11.50 -7.97
N THR A 153 -35.30 10.65 -7.25
CA THR A 153 -34.46 9.59 -7.81
C THR A 153 -34.40 8.42 -6.82
N VAL A 154 -34.59 7.20 -7.33
CA VAL A 154 -34.53 5.99 -6.51
C VAL A 154 -33.16 5.88 -5.87
N LEU A 155 -33.13 5.46 -4.61
CA LEU A 155 -31.92 5.25 -3.83
C LEU A 155 -31.12 6.54 -3.56
N ASP A 156 -31.73 7.73 -3.54
CA ASP A 156 -31.01 9.00 -3.22
C ASP A 156 -31.38 9.57 -1.83
N SER A 157 -31.89 8.73 -0.92
CA SER A 157 -32.31 9.13 0.44
C SER A 157 -31.15 9.56 1.37
N PHE A 158 -29.90 9.23 1.04
CA PHE A 158 -28.71 9.53 1.85
C PHE A 158 -27.64 10.27 1.04
N SER A 159 -26.94 11.21 1.68
CA SER A 159 -26.06 12.15 0.96
C SER A 159 -24.62 11.67 0.73
N SER A 160 -24.07 10.81 1.60
CA SER A 160 -22.64 10.46 1.59
C SER A 160 -22.27 9.30 0.65
N LEU A 161 -23.22 8.51 0.18
CA LEU A 161 -22.95 7.27 -0.59
C LEU A 161 -22.22 7.49 -1.93
N LYS A 162 -22.31 8.70 -2.49
CA LYS A 162 -21.63 9.10 -3.73
C LYS A 162 -20.09 9.08 -3.62
N MET A 163 -19.53 8.98 -2.42
CA MET A 163 -18.08 8.80 -2.17
C MET A 163 -17.57 7.43 -2.67
N TYR A 164 -18.45 6.44 -2.80
CA TYR A 164 -18.09 5.10 -3.25
C TYR A 164 -18.23 4.94 -4.77
N LYS A 165 -17.39 4.09 -5.36
CA LYS A 165 -17.49 3.71 -6.79
C LYS A 165 -18.62 2.70 -7.00
N ASP A 166 -19.43 2.90 -8.03
CA ASP A 166 -20.53 2.00 -8.45
C ASP A 166 -21.47 1.57 -7.31
N TRP A 167 -21.67 2.46 -6.35
CA TRP A 167 -22.30 2.16 -5.06
C TRP A 167 -23.74 1.66 -5.21
N GLN A 168 -24.56 2.24 -6.08
CA GLN A 168 -25.94 1.76 -6.31
C GLN A 168 -25.94 0.31 -6.79
N LYS A 169 -25.11 -0.01 -7.80
CA LYS A 169 -25.00 -1.36 -8.34
C LYS A 169 -24.59 -2.36 -7.26
N ASN A 170 -23.56 -2.01 -6.49
CA ASN A 170 -23.03 -2.90 -5.47
C ASN A 170 -23.99 -3.09 -4.29
N ILE A 171 -24.65 -2.03 -3.82
CA ILE A 171 -25.65 -2.12 -2.75
C ILE A 171 -26.88 -2.94 -3.22
N LEU A 172 -27.37 -2.71 -4.44
CA LEU A 172 -28.49 -3.47 -5.00
C LEU A 172 -28.17 -4.96 -5.15
N ASN A 173 -27.00 -5.30 -5.70
CA ASN A 173 -26.58 -6.69 -5.85
C ASN A 173 -26.42 -7.40 -4.50
N PHE A 174 -25.88 -6.70 -3.50
CA PHE A 174 -25.72 -7.23 -2.15
C PHE A 174 -27.08 -7.50 -1.51
N HIS A 175 -27.93 -6.47 -1.40
CA HIS A 175 -29.20 -6.59 -0.71
C HIS A 175 -30.16 -7.55 -1.42
N ALA A 176 -30.19 -7.59 -2.75
CA ALA A 176 -31.06 -8.54 -3.47
C ALA A 176 -30.52 -9.98 -3.48
N GLY A 177 -29.34 -10.24 -2.93
CA GLY A 177 -28.74 -11.57 -2.88
C GLY A 177 -28.16 -12.05 -4.21
N VAL A 178 -27.83 -11.13 -5.13
CA VAL A 178 -27.13 -11.43 -6.39
C VAL A 178 -25.67 -11.77 -6.11
N LYS A 179 -25.04 -11.02 -5.21
CA LYS A 179 -23.65 -11.20 -4.79
C LYS A 179 -23.59 -11.38 -3.27
N PRO A 180 -23.06 -12.49 -2.76
CA PRO A 180 -22.97 -12.71 -1.33
C PRO A 180 -21.82 -11.90 -0.71
N LYS A 181 -21.72 -11.87 0.63
CA LYS A 181 -20.70 -11.12 1.35
C LYS A 181 -19.26 -11.57 1.02
N GLU A 182 -19.08 -12.85 0.73
CA GLU A 182 -17.81 -13.47 0.35
C GLU A 182 -17.26 -12.88 -0.96
N TYR A 183 -18.15 -12.59 -1.93
CA TYR A 183 -17.75 -11.93 -3.19
C TYR A 183 -17.08 -10.59 -2.93
N TYR A 184 -17.67 -9.75 -2.06
CA TYR A 184 -17.11 -8.43 -1.76
C TYR A 184 -15.77 -8.55 -1.03
N LYS A 185 -15.64 -9.47 -0.06
CA LYS A 185 -14.35 -9.72 0.62
C LYS A 185 -13.24 -10.13 -0.36
N LEU A 186 -13.54 -11.00 -1.32
CA LEU A 186 -12.57 -11.39 -2.37
C LEU A 186 -12.24 -10.22 -3.30
N GLN A 187 -13.25 -9.44 -3.71
CA GLN A 187 -13.04 -8.24 -4.53
C GLN A 187 -12.12 -7.24 -3.83
N GLY A 188 -12.23 -7.10 -2.50
CA GLY A 188 -11.37 -6.22 -1.70
C GLY A 188 -9.91 -6.67 -1.73
N LYS A 189 -9.66 -7.97 -1.55
CA LYS A 189 -8.32 -8.55 -1.66
C LYS A 189 -7.73 -8.35 -3.05
N ILE A 190 -8.51 -8.57 -4.11
CA ILE A 190 -8.08 -8.32 -5.49
C ILE A 190 -7.73 -6.84 -5.70
N ASN A 191 -8.56 -5.92 -5.20
CA ASN A 191 -8.31 -4.49 -5.33
C ASN A 191 -7.02 -4.05 -4.62
N LEU A 192 -6.71 -4.60 -3.44
CA LEU A 192 -5.44 -4.34 -2.74
C LEU A 192 -4.24 -4.83 -3.56
N ILE A 193 -4.31 -6.05 -4.09
CA ILE A 193 -3.24 -6.57 -4.97
C ILE A 193 -3.09 -5.71 -6.23
N ASP A 194 -4.19 -5.23 -6.82
CA ASP A 194 -4.16 -4.35 -7.99
C ASP A 194 -3.50 -2.99 -7.69
N ILE A 195 -3.68 -2.46 -6.48
CA ILE A 195 -3.00 -1.24 -6.01
C ILE A 195 -1.49 -1.52 -5.88
N ASP A 196 -1.11 -2.60 -5.19
CA ASP A 196 0.29 -2.97 -4.98
C ASP A 196 1.01 -3.24 -6.31
N LEU A 197 0.38 -3.99 -7.21
CA LEU A 197 0.91 -4.26 -8.56
C LEU A 197 1.13 -2.97 -9.34
N LYS A 198 0.21 -2.01 -9.24
CA LYS A 198 0.33 -0.72 -9.94
C LYS A 198 1.54 0.07 -9.41
N GLU A 199 1.74 0.09 -8.11
CA GLU A 199 2.88 0.76 -7.48
C GLU A 199 4.21 0.09 -7.86
N ILE A 200 4.31 -1.23 -7.71
CA ILE A 200 5.53 -1.99 -8.02
C ILE A 200 5.88 -1.89 -9.51
N ARG A 201 4.89 -1.96 -10.42
CA ARG A 201 5.12 -1.78 -11.87
C ARG A 201 5.57 -0.35 -12.20
N ALA A 202 5.11 0.67 -11.48
CA ALA A 202 5.58 2.04 -11.66
C ALA A 202 7.04 2.18 -11.20
N THR A 203 7.40 1.58 -10.07
CA THR A 203 8.78 1.53 -9.56
C THR A 203 9.70 0.79 -10.53
N LEU A 204 9.30 -0.39 -11.03
CA LEU A 204 10.03 -1.15 -12.04
C LEU A 204 10.31 -0.30 -13.29
N LYS A 205 9.28 0.37 -13.83
CA LYS A 205 9.43 1.22 -15.00
C LYS A 205 10.39 2.40 -14.75
N ALA A 206 10.37 2.98 -13.56
CA ALA A 206 11.32 4.04 -13.20
C ALA A 206 12.76 3.51 -13.09
N LEU A 207 12.92 2.31 -12.53
CA LEU A 207 14.21 1.63 -12.39
C LEU A 207 14.80 1.23 -13.75
N GLU A 208 13.99 0.65 -14.65
CA GLU A 208 14.38 0.34 -16.03
C GLU A 208 14.81 1.59 -16.81
N ALA A 209 14.07 2.70 -16.63
CA ALA A 209 14.44 3.98 -17.25
C ALA A 209 15.74 4.54 -16.68
N ALA A 210 15.99 4.36 -15.38
CA ALA A 210 17.24 4.75 -14.73
C ALA A 210 18.42 3.89 -15.23
N LYS A 211 18.24 2.56 -15.32
CA LYS A 211 19.22 1.63 -15.89
C LYS A 211 19.58 2.03 -17.32
N LYS A 212 18.58 2.27 -18.18
CA LYS A 212 18.80 2.69 -19.56
C LYS A 212 19.59 3.99 -19.66
N ARG A 213 19.27 4.99 -18.83
CA ARG A 213 20.02 6.27 -18.79
C ARG A 213 21.45 6.07 -18.29
N PHE A 214 21.65 5.16 -17.33
CA PHE A 214 22.97 4.80 -16.84
C PHE A 214 23.81 4.16 -17.95
N GLU A 215 23.26 3.17 -18.65
CA GLU A 215 23.90 2.52 -19.82
C GLU A 215 24.24 3.52 -20.93
N GLU A 216 23.33 4.46 -21.24
CA GLU A 216 23.57 5.54 -22.22
C GLU A 216 24.69 6.50 -21.77
N SER A 217 24.78 6.79 -20.47
CA SER A 217 25.80 7.69 -19.90
C SER A 217 27.19 7.05 -19.80
N PHE A 218 27.27 5.73 -19.63
CA PHE A 218 28.54 5.01 -19.54
C PHE A 218 29.15 4.66 -20.90
N GLY A 219 28.40 4.86 -21.98
CA GLY A 219 28.88 4.70 -23.35
C GLY A 219 29.03 3.23 -23.74
N ARG A 220 28.77 2.93 -25.02
CA ARG A 220 28.95 1.58 -25.58
C ARG A 220 30.35 1.05 -25.28
N VAL A 221 30.42 0.07 -24.39
CA VAL A 221 31.52 -0.89 -24.23
C VAL A 221 32.88 -0.24 -23.95
N LEU A 222 33.15 0.06 -22.68
CA LEU A 222 34.53 0.12 -22.18
C LEU A 222 35.06 -1.31 -22.05
N PHE A 223 35.39 -1.91 -23.20
CA PHE A 223 36.05 -3.20 -23.44
C PHE A 223 35.62 -4.38 -22.54
N ASP A 224 35.41 -5.55 -23.12
CA ASP A 224 35.37 -6.80 -22.34
C ASP A 224 36.80 -7.10 -21.85
N VAL A 225 37.27 -6.29 -20.90
CA VAL A 225 38.57 -6.45 -20.24
C VAL A 225 38.37 -7.57 -19.25
N ASP A 226 38.94 -8.72 -19.55
CA ASP A 226 39.12 -9.80 -18.60
C ASP A 226 40.11 -9.31 -17.53
N VAL A 227 39.57 -8.74 -16.45
CA VAL A 227 40.34 -8.11 -15.37
C VAL A 227 41.26 -9.13 -14.70
N GLU A 228 40.84 -10.39 -14.61
CA GLU A 228 41.62 -11.49 -14.03
C GLU A 228 42.85 -11.79 -14.91
N TYR A 229 42.67 -11.85 -16.23
CA TYR A 229 43.78 -11.98 -17.17
C TYR A 229 44.80 -10.83 -17.05
N TYR A 230 44.34 -9.58 -16.88
CA TYR A 230 45.23 -8.43 -16.74
C TYR A 230 45.93 -8.36 -15.37
N GLU A 231 45.28 -8.77 -14.28
CA GLU A 231 45.92 -8.90 -12.97
C GLU A 231 47.03 -9.96 -13.00
N GLU A 232 46.76 -11.15 -13.56
CA GLU A 232 47.76 -12.20 -13.70
C GLU A 232 48.95 -11.74 -14.58
N LEU A 233 48.66 -11.02 -15.66
CA LEU A 233 49.68 -10.48 -16.55
C LEU A 233 50.57 -9.46 -15.81
N LEU A 234 49.97 -8.51 -15.07
CA LEU A 234 50.69 -7.50 -14.30
C LEU A 234 51.54 -8.12 -13.18
N GLU A 235 51.01 -9.11 -12.46
CA GLU A 235 51.77 -9.85 -11.46
C GLU A 235 52.99 -10.54 -12.07
N ARG A 236 52.81 -11.22 -13.21
CA ARG A 236 53.90 -11.89 -13.93
C ARG A 236 54.99 -10.91 -14.36
N PHE A 237 54.59 -9.73 -14.87
CA PHE A 237 55.52 -8.65 -15.22
C PHE A 237 56.28 -8.12 -14.00
N LEU A 238 55.59 -7.85 -12.88
CA LEU A 238 56.20 -7.36 -11.64
C LEU A 238 57.22 -8.37 -11.09
N ARG A 239 56.87 -9.66 -11.05
CA ARG A 239 57.79 -10.73 -10.63
C ARG A 239 59.03 -10.79 -11.50
N LYS A 240 58.89 -10.65 -12.82
CA LYS A 240 60.04 -10.68 -13.75
C LYS A 240 60.94 -9.44 -13.60
N CYS A 241 60.36 -8.26 -13.41
CA CYS A 241 61.11 -7.03 -13.08
C CYS A 241 61.91 -7.17 -11.78
N GLN A 242 61.30 -7.71 -10.72
CA GLN A 242 61.96 -7.94 -9.44
C GLN A 242 63.12 -8.94 -9.58
N TYR A 243 62.92 -10.02 -10.36
CA TYR A 243 63.97 -11.00 -10.63
C TYR A 243 65.18 -10.38 -11.36
N LEU A 244 64.95 -9.66 -12.45
CA LEU A 244 66.03 -9.01 -13.22
C LEU A 244 66.77 -7.96 -12.38
N HIS A 245 66.05 -7.19 -11.55
CA HIS A 245 66.68 -6.23 -10.65
C HIS A 245 67.57 -6.91 -9.60
N LYS A 246 67.15 -8.07 -9.08
CA LYS A 246 67.95 -8.89 -8.16
C LYS A 246 69.20 -9.44 -8.86
N GLU A 247 69.09 -9.89 -10.12
CA GLU A 247 70.25 -10.31 -10.92
C GLU A 247 71.24 -9.17 -11.17
N GLU A 248 70.77 -8.01 -11.64
CA GLU A 248 71.62 -6.82 -11.83
C GLU A 248 72.37 -6.44 -10.54
N THR A 249 71.67 -6.46 -9.41
CA THR A 249 72.25 -6.17 -8.08
C THR A 249 73.30 -7.22 -7.71
N GLY A 250 73.02 -8.50 -7.98
CA GLY A 250 73.97 -9.60 -7.77
C GLY A 250 75.24 -9.44 -8.60
N TYR A 251 75.12 -9.08 -9.88
CA TYR A 251 76.28 -8.80 -10.73
C TYR A 251 77.08 -7.58 -10.26
N ARG A 252 76.42 -6.50 -9.80
CA ARG A 252 77.10 -5.33 -9.23
C ARG A 252 77.90 -5.67 -7.97
N ILE A 253 77.32 -6.46 -7.06
CA ILE A 253 78.00 -6.90 -5.83
C ILE A 253 79.22 -7.77 -6.17
N LYS A 254 79.05 -8.74 -7.09
CA LYS A 254 80.16 -9.58 -7.57
C LYS A 254 81.27 -8.73 -8.20
N LEU A 255 80.91 -7.75 -9.03
CA LEU A 255 81.85 -6.85 -9.69
C LEU A 255 82.65 -6.04 -8.67
N ILE A 256 82.00 -5.45 -7.66
CA ILE A 256 82.67 -4.69 -6.60
C ILE A 256 83.66 -5.58 -5.83
N LYS A 257 83.27 -6.81 -5.49
CA LYS A 257 84.14 -7.75 -4.77
C LYS A 257 85.40 -8.08 -5.58
N VAL A 258 85.23 -8.44 -6.86
CA VAL A 258 86.35 -8.81 -7.73
C VAL A 258 87.26 -7.61 -8.03
N LEU A 259 86.68 -6.42 -8.20
CA LEU A 259 87.46 -5.18 -8.33
C LEU A 259 88.33 -4.91 -7.08
N SER A 260 87.77 -5.06 -5.88
CA SER A 260 88.51 -4.90 -4.63
C SER A 260 89.69 -5.87 -4.54
N GLN A 261 89.48 -7.15 -4.88
CA GLN A 261 90.54 -8.18 -4.87
C GLN A 261 91.62 -7.88 -5.91
N ARG A 262 91.24 -7.38 -7.08
CA ARG A 262 92.19 -6.94 -8.09
C ARG A 262 92.99 -5.74 -7.62
N ASP A 263 92.35 -4.78 -6.97
CA ASP A 263 93.01 -3.57 -6.46
C ASP A 263 93.98 -3.89 -5.30
N GLU A 264 93.63 -4.83 -4.43
CA GLU A 264 94.53 -5.38 -3.41
C GLU A 264 95.78 -6.00 -4.04
N LEU A 265 95.61 -6.83 -5.08
CA LEU A 265 96.74 -7.41 -5.82
C LEU A 265 97.59 -6.35 -6.52
N VAL A 266 96.97 -5.30 -7.09
CA VAL A 266 97.71 -4.20 -7.70
C VAL A 266 98.56 -3.47 -6.66
N ALA A 267 98.01 -3.19 -5.48
CA ALA A 267 98.75 -2.59 -4.38
C ALA A 267 99.90 -3.50 -3.90
N GLU A 268 99.68 -4.81 -3.82
CA GLU A 268 100.70 -5.79 -3.44
C GLU A 268 101.83 -5.90 -4.48
N ILE A 269 101.50 -5.83 -5.78
CA ILE A 269 102.48 -5.75 -6.87
C ILE A 269 103.31 -4.46 -6.76
N GLU A 270 102.67 -3.32 -6.52
CA GLU A 270 103.37 -2.03 -6.37
C GLU A 270 104.30 -2.02 -5.15
N GLU A 271 103.85 -2.57 -4.03
CA GLU A 271 104.64 -2.71 -2.81
C GLU A 271 105.80 -3.69 -3.00
N SER A 272 105.56 -4.85 -3.62
CA SER A 272 106.61 -5.83 -3.95
C SER A 272 107.68 -5.23 -4.86
N LYS A 273 107.28 -4.39 -5.85
CA LYS A 273 108.21 -3.64 -6.68
C LYS A 273 109.02 -2.62 -5.87
N ARG A 274 108.37 -1.87 -4.98
CA ARG A 274 109.05 -0.90 -4.10
C ARG A 274 110.10 -1.60 -3.23
N GLN A 275 109.72 -2.71 -2.59
CA GLN A 275 110.64 -3.53 -1.79
C GLN A 275 111.79 -4.10 -2.63
N LEU A 276 111.54 -4.48 -3.88
CA LEU A 276 112.58 -4.90 -4.81
C LEU A 276 113.57 -3.77 -5.13
N TYR A 277 113.10 -2.53 -5.25
CA TYR A 277 113.98 -1.36 -5.44
C TYR A 277 114.79 -1.02 -4.19
N GLU A 278 114.19 -1.11 -2.99
CA GLU A 278 114.83 -0.78 -1.72
C GLU A 278 115.86 -1.84 -1.25
N ASN A 279 115.58 -3.13 -1.51
CA ASN A 279 116.47 -4.26 -1.25
C ASN A 279 117.54 -4.42 -2.35
N ASN A 280 118.39 -3.40 -2.49
CA ASN A 280 119.56 -3.44 -3.35
C ASN A 280 120.83 -3.63 -2.50
N ILE A 281 121.78 -4.46 -2.94
CA ILE A 281 123.03 -4.71 -2.18
C ILE A 281 123.79 -3.40 -1.94
N ASP A 282 123.69 -2.45 -2.88
CA ASP A 282 124.33 -1.14 -2.82
C ASP A 282 123.76 -0.22 -1.72
N SER A 283 122.59 -0.54 -1.12
CA SER A 283 121.99 0.24 -0.03
C SER A 283 122.45 -0.19 1.37
N LEU A 284 123.20 -1.29 1.50
CA LEU A 284 123.77 -1.78 2.77
C LEU A 284 125.12 -1.10 3.09
N SER A 285 125.37 -0.75 4.35
CA SER A 285 126.67 -0.17 4.75
C SER A 285 127.82 -1.17 4.52
N THR A 286 129.01 -0.66 4.27
CA THR A 286 130.24 -1.48 4.10
C THR A 286 130.60 -2.32 5.32
N SER A 287 129.97 -2.08 6.48
CA SER A 287 130.12 -2.87 7.71
C SER A 287 129.02 -3.91 7.95
N ALA A 288 128.07 -4.10 7.02
CA ALA A 288 127.01 -5.09 7.14
C ALA A 288 127.55 -6.53 7.09
N SER A 289 127.05 -7.39 7.98
CA SER A 289 127.49 -8.79 8.12
C SER A 289 127.17 -9.60 6.85
N LEU A 290 127.90 -10.71 6.65
CA LEU A 290 127.69 -11.57 5.48
C LEU A 290 126.25 -12.11 5.46
N GLU A 291 125.69 -12.43 6.64
CA GLU A 291 124.32 -12.91 6.81
C GLU A 291 123.29 -11.88 6.35
N ALA A 292 123.52 -10.58 6.63
CA ALA A 292 122.63 -9.51 6.19
C ALA A 292 122.60 -9.34 4.66
N LYS A 293 123.76 -9.52 4.00
CA LYS A 293 123.86 -9.46 2.52
C LYS A 293 123.17 -10.65 1.86
N TYR A 294 123.33 -11.85 2.42
CA TYR A 294 122.62 -13.05 1.93
C TYR A 294 121.11 -12.95 2.13
N ALA A 295 120.64 -12.43 3.26
CA ALA A 295 119.21 -12.22 3.49
C ALA A 295 118.57 -11.25 2.48
N VAL A 296 119.27 -10.16 2.10
CA VAL A 296 118.80 -9.22 1.08
C VAL A 296 118.76 -9.86 -0.31
N LEU A 297 119.77 -10.65 -0.67
CA LEU A 297 119.80 -11.40 -1.94
C LEU A 297 118.68 -12.45 -2.01
N GLU A 298 118.51 -13.24 -0.96
CA GLU A 298 117.46 -14.25 -0.87
C GLU A 298 116.07 -13.61 -0.94
N ASN A 299 115.86 -12.47 -0.28
CA ASN A 299 114.59 -11.73 -0.34
C ASN A 299 114.33 -11.15 -1.74
N ARG A 300 115.37 -10.62 -2.41
CA ARG A 300 115.27 -10.12 -3.78
C ARG A 300 114.93 -11.23 -4.78
N GLU A 301 115.54 -12.40 -4.65
CA GLU A 301 115.24 -13.56 -5.50
C GLU A 301 113.81 -14.06 -5.30
N LYS A 302 113.32 -14.10 -4.06
CA LYS A 302 111.90 -14.41 -3.76
C LYS A 302 110.94 -13.38 -4.38
N LEU A 303 111.22 -12.09 -4.27
CA LEU A 303 110.40 -11.04 -4.87
C LEU A 303 110.37 -11.11 -6.41
N LEU A 304 111.49 -11.47 -7.05
CA LEU A 304 111.54 -11.68 -8.52
C LEU A 304 110.71 -12.88 -8.98
N GLN A 305 110.49 -13.87 -8.12
CA GLN A 305 109.62 -15.02 -8.41
C GLN A 305 108.14 -14.71 -8.14
N ILE A 306 107.84 -13.98 -7.07
CA ILE A 306 106.45 -13.67 -6.65
C ILE A 306 105.77 -12.64 -7.56
N ILE A 307 106.49 -11.62 -8.05
CA ILE A 307 105.88 -10.54 -8.85
C ILE A 307 105.19 -11.09 -10.13
N PRO A 308 105.80 -11.98 -10.94
CA PRO A 308 105.12 -12.63 -12.06
C PRO A 308 103.86 -13.39 -11.66
N GLU A 309 103.91 -14.15 -10.54
CA GLU A 309 102.76 -14.91 -10.04
C GLU A 309 101.58 -14.00 -9.67
N LEU A 310 101.86 -12.84 -9.04
CA LEU A 310 100.84 -11.84 -8.74
C LEU A 310 100.23 -11.22 -10.01
N TYR A 311 101.03 -11.02 -11.06
CA TYR A 311 100.53 -10.55 -12.35
C TYR A 311 99.63 -11.58 -13.03
N ASP A 312 99.96 -12.86 -12.96
CA ASP A 312 99.12 -13.95 -13.49
C ASP A 312 97.80 -14.01 -12.72
N GLN A 313 97.83 -13.90 -11.38
CA GLN A 313 96.61 -13.83 -10.56
C GLN A 313 95.76 -12.60 -10.89
N LYS A 314 96.38 -11.44 -11.10
CA LYS A 314 95.68 -10.23 -11.55
C LYS A 314 94.99 -10.44 -12.90
N SER A 315 95.63 -11.14 -13.85
CA SER A 315 95.05 -11.43 -15.17
C SER A 315 93.77 -12.25 -15.06
N VAL A 316 93.74 -13.25 -14.15
CA VAL A 316 92.53 -14.05 -13.88
C VAL A 316 91.38 -13.17 -13.39
N TYR A 317 91.65 -12.21 -12.50
CA TYR A 317 90.61 -11.28 -12.04
C TYR A 317 90.18 -10.28 -13.11
N ASP A 318 91.08 -9.83 -13.98
CA ASP A 318 90.73 -8.96 -15.11
C ASP A 318 89.80 -9.67 -16.12
N GLU A 319 90.02 -10.97 -16.39
CA GLU A 319 89.11 -11.79 -17.20
C GLU A 319 87.74 -11.97 -16.54
N GLN A 320 87.71 -12.23 -15.23
CA GLN A 320 86.45 -12.32 -14.46
C GLN A 320 85.67 -11.00 -14.48
N ILE A 321 86.36 -9.85 -14.37
CA ILE A 321 85.74 -8.53 -14.46
C ILE A 321 85.11 -8.31 -15.83
N ALA A 322 85.79 -8.71 -16.91
CA ALA A 322 85.27 -8.59 -18.27
C ALA A 322 83.98 -9.41 -18.44
N SER A 323 83.98 -10.66 -18.00
CA SER A 323 82.80 -11.54 -18.04
C SER A 323 81.63 -10.99 -17.22
N ILE A 324 81.86 -10.57 -15.97
CA ILE A 324 80.79 -10.02 -15.10
C ILE A 324 80.20 -8.73 -15.69
N LYS A 325 81.02 -7.89 -16.35
CA LYS A 325 80.53 -6.68 -17.03
C LYS A 325 79.63 -6.99 -18.22
N GLU A 326 79.95 -8.04 -18.99
CA GLU A 326 79.11 -8.49 -20.10
C GLU A 326 77.77 -9.02 -19.62
N ASP A 327 77.78 -9.86 -18.57
CA ASP A 327 76.57 -10.37 -17.93
C ASP A 327 75.68 -9.23 -17.39
N LEU A 328 76.28 -8.25 -16.71
CA LEU A 328 75.56 -7.07 -16.21
C LEU A 328 74.91 -6.28 -17.35
N LYS A 329 75.62 -6.10 -18.48
CA LYS A 329 75.10 -5.40 -19.66
C LYS A 329 73.92 -6.14 -20.28
N ASN A 330 73.97 -7.48 -20.34
CA ASN A 330 72.89 -8.31 -20.85
C ASN A 330 71.63 -8.22 -19.96
N ALA A 331 71.80 -8.27 -18.63
CA ALA A 331 70.70 -8.11 -17.68
C ALA A 331 70.04 -6.72 -17.80
N GLN A 332 70.84 -5.67 -17.95
CA GLN A 332 70.36 -4.30 -18.15
C GLN A 332 69.57 -4.11 -19.45
N ARG A 333 70.01 -4.75 -20.55
CA ARG A 333 69.27 -4.72 -21.82
C ARG A 333 67.88 -5.34 -21.67
N LEU A 334 67.81 -6.53 -21.09
CA LEU A 334 66.53 -7.24 -20.86
C LEU A 334 65.59 -6.42 -19.96
N SER A 335 66.13 -5.80 -18.91
CA SER A 335 65.40 -4.89 -18.01
C SER A 335 64.82 -3.66 -18.75
N SER A 336 65.57 -3.10 -19.71
CA SER A 336 65.13 -1.97 -20.52
C SER A 336 64.06 -2.35 -21.55
N GLU A 337 64.21 -3.48 -22.24
CA GLU A 337 63.23 -4.00 -23.20
C GLU A 337 61.87 -4.25 -22.51
N LEU A 338 61.90 -4.85 -21.32
CA LEU A 338 60.71 -5.17 -20.54
C LEU A 338 60.01 -3.91 -20.00
N LYS A 339 60.76 -2.85 -19.68
CA LYS A 339 60.19 -1.53 -19.36
C LYS A 339 59.53 -0.87 -20.57
N GLY A 340 60.11 -1.00 -21.76
CA GLY A 340 59.54 -0.50 -23.02
C GLY A 340 58.20 -1.15 -23.34
N MET A 341 58.13 -2.49 -23.27
CA MET A 341 56.88 -3.23 -23.45
C MET A 341 55.78 -2.82 -22.46
N LEU A 342 56.14 -2.52 -21.21
CA LEU A 342 55.20 -2.08 -20.18
C LEU A 342 54.66 -0.66 -20.45
N GLN A 343 55.45 0.18 -21.12
CA GLN A 343 55.06 1.53 -21.50
C GLN A 343 54.08 1.52 -22.68
N GLU A 344 54.29 0.65 -23.68
CA GLU A 344 53.34 0.44 -24.79
C GLU A 344 51.98 -0.08 -24.31
N VAL A 345 51.95 -1.02 -23.35
CA VAL A 345 50.69 -1.52 -22.76
C VAL A 345 49.95 -0.43 -21.98
N LYS A 346 50.68 0.47 -21.29
CA LYS A 346 50.09 1.61 -20.56
C LYS A 346 49.44 2.66 -21.47
N GLU A 347 49.85 2.77 -22.72
CA GLU A 347 49.27 3.73 -23.69
C GLU A 347 47.95 3.23 -24.29
N GLN A 348 47.68 1.91 -24.25
CA GLN A 348 46.47 1.32 -24.83
C GLN A 348 45.31 1.14 -23.82
N LEU A 349 45.58 1.08 -22.51
CA LEU A 349 44.57 0.94 -21.45
C LEU A 349 45.01 1.66 -20.17
N THR A 350 44.23 2.65 -19.69
CA THR A 350 44.53 3.33 -18.42
C THR A 350 43.86 2.60 -17.25
N LEU A 351 44.51 2.59 -16.08
CA LEU A 351 43.94 2.05 -14.83
C LEU A 351 42.58 2.68 -14.49
N GLN A 352 42.34 3.93 -14.91
CA GLN A 352 41.06 4.62 -14.73
C GLN A 352 39.94 3.97 -15.55
N ASP A 353 40.23 3.43 -16.73
CA ASP A 353 39.23 2.78 -17.58
C ASP A 353 38.81 1.43 -17.01
N VAL A 354 39.76 0.67 -16.43
CA VAL A 354 39.47 -0.58 -15.71
C VAL A 354 38.60 -0.34 -14.48
N ILE A 355 38.92 0.68 -13.67
CA ILE A 355 38.12 1.05 -12.49
C ILE A 355 36.71 1.48 -12.89
N LYS A 356 36.57 2.30 -13.95
CA LYS A 356 35.26 2.72 -14.46
C LYS A 356 34.43 1.55 -14.99
N SER A 357 35.06 0.63 -15.71
CA SER A 357 34.40 -0.58 -16.23
C SER A 357 33.86 -1.44 -15.07
N GLN A 358 34.67 -1.65 -14.02
CA GLN A 358 34.23 -2.48 -12.91
C GLN A 358 33.19 -1.80 -12.01
N ALA A 359 33.27 -0.49 -11.82
CA ALA A 359 32.21 0.27 -11.16
C ALA A 359 30.91 0.20 -11.97
N SER A 360 30.97 0.26 -13.30
CA SER A 360 29.81 0.11 -14.18
C SER A 360 29.17 -1.27 -14.04
N LYS A 361 29.96 -2.35 -14.14
CA LYS A 361 29.49 -3.73 -13.97
C LYS A 361 28.81 -3.95 -12.62
N GLN A 362 29.38 -3.41 -11.53
CA GLN A 362 28.78 -3.53 -10.20
C GLN A 362 27.42 -2.82 -10.10
N VAL A 363 27.30 -1.65 -10.70
CA VAL A 363 26.03 -0.88 -10.72
C VAL A 363 24.99 -1.57 -11.60
N GLU A 364 25.38 -2.07 -12.78
CA GLU A 364 24.50 -2.88 -13.64
C GLU A 364 23.96 -4.11 -12.91
N PHE A 365 24.84 -4.85 -12.23
CA PHE A 365 24.45 -5.99 -11.41
C PHE A 365 23.43 -5.60 -10.33
N THR A 366 23.65 -4.47 -9.66
CA THR A 366 22.72 -3.95 -8.64
C THR A 366 21.35 -3.58 -9.24
N PHE A 367 21.32 -2.98 -10.43
CA PHE A 367 20.08 -2.72 -11.15
C PHE A 367 19.36 -4.02 -11.50
N ASP A 368 20.09 -5.01 -12.00
CA ASP A 368 19.52 -6.31 -12.38
C ASP A 368 18.99 -7.07 -11.17
N GLU A 369 19.67 -7.07 -10.04
CA GLU A 369 19.16 -7.64 -8.78
C GLU A 369 17.83 -6.97 -8.37
N GLN A 370 17.79 -5.64 -8.29
CA GLN A 370 16.57 -4.92 -7.91
C GLN A 370 15.42 -5.12 -8.91
N ILE A 371 15.71 -5.14 -10.21
CA ILE A 371 14.72 -5.44 -11.26
C ILE A 371 14.16 -6.86 -11.07
N ASN A 372 15.04 -7.85 -10.85
CA ASN A 372 14.64 -9.24 -10.66
C ASN A 372 13.80 -9.42 -9.38
N GLU A 373 14.14 -8.74 -8.28
CA GLU A 373 13.34 -8.73 -7.04
C GLU A 373 11.93 -8.19 -7.30
N LEU A 374 11.81 -7.06 -8.01
CA LEU A 374 10.51 -6.47 -8.36
C LEU A 374 9.71 -7.40 -9.29
N LEU A 375 10.34 -8.01 -10.28
CA LEU A 375 9.70 -8.97 -11.20
C LEU A 375 9.20 -10.21 -10.46
N GLN A 376 9.98 -10.74 -9.51
CA GLN A 376 9.56 -11.86 -8.67
C GLN A 376 8.33 -11.48 -7.84
N LYS A 377 8.35 -10.31 -7.19
CA LYS A 377 7.22 -9.81 -6.40
C LYS A 377 5.96 -9.60 -7.25
N ILE A 378 6.10 -9.09 -8.48
CA ILE A 378 5.00 -8.98 -9.45
C ILE A 378 4.44 -10.37 -9.76
N SER A 379 5.30 -11.35 -10.04
CA SER A 379 4.89 -12.72 -10.35
C SER A 379 4.09 -13.35 -9.21
N GLU A 380 4.57 -13.22 -7.96
CA GLU A 380 3.88 -13.71 -6.76
C GLU A 380 2.49 -13.09 -6.61
N LEU A 381 2.39 -11.77 -6.76
CA LEU A 381 1.12 -11.04 -6.68
C LEU A 381 0.17 -11.41 -7.83
N ASP A 382 0.66 -11.55 -9.06
CA ASP A 382 -0.16 -11.95 -10.22
C ASP A 382 -0.70 -13.39 -10.05
N VAL A 383 0.08 -14.31 -9.47
CA VAL A 383 -0.38 -15.67 -9.12
C VAL A 383 -1.48 -15.60 -8.06
N ALA A 384 -1.28 -14.83 -6.98
CA ALA A 384 -2.27 -14.64 -5.92
C ALA A 384 -3.58 -14.02 -6.46
N ARG A 385 -3.45 -13.00 -7.31
CA ARG A 385 -4.58 -12.34 -7.99
C ARG A 385 -5.34 -13.32 -8.88
N THR A 386 -4.63 -14.15 -9.64
CA THR A 386 -5.25 -15.15 -10.53
C THR A 386 -6.01 -16.19 -9.73
N LYS A 387 -5.49 -16.63 -8.58
CA LYS A 387 -6.19 -17.53 -7.67
C LYS A 387 -7.49 -16.92 -7.16
N LEU A 388 -7.43 -15.71 -6.60
CA LEU A 388 -8.62 -15.00 -6.12
C LEU A 388 -9.63 -14.71 -7.23
N SER A 389 -9.14 -14.46 -8.46
CA SER A 389 -9.99 -14.25 -9.64
C SER A 389 -10.76 -15.51 -10.06
N LYS A 390 -10.22 -16.70 -9.78
CA LYS A 390 -10.95 -17.97 -9.96
C LYS A 390 -12.00 -18.15 -8.87
N GLU A 391 -11.63 -17.90 -7.61
CA GLU A 391 -12.56 -17.99 -6.47
C GLU A 391 -13.74 -17.01 -6.62
N ILE A 392 -13.49 -15.77 -7.04
CA ILE A 392 -14.56 -14.76 -7.19
C ILE A 392 -15.53 -15.09 -8.33
N ALA A 393 -15.05 -15.79 -9.37
CA ALA A 393 -15.87 -16.20 -10.51
C ALA A 393 -16.93 -17.25 -10.14
N GLU A 394 -16.74 -17.99 -9.03
CA GLU A 394 -17.75 -18.92 -8.50
C GLU A 394 -19.03 -18.20 -8.08
N PHE A 395 -18.93 -16.91 -7.75
CA PHE A 395 -20.07 -16.07 -7.40
C PHE A 395 -20.71 -15.38 -8.61
N ASP A 396 -20.23 -15.59 -9.83
CA ASP A 396 -20.86 -15.14 -11.10
C ASP A 396 -21.94 -16.14 -11.57
N ASP A 397 -22.91 -16.44 -10.70
CA ASP A 397 -24.04 -17.31 -11.05
C ASP A 397 -25.08 -16.53 -11.89
N LYS A 398 -25.04 -16.79 -13.21
CA LYS A 398 -26.00 -16.23 -14.17
C LYS A 398 -27.42 -16.72 -13.95
N LYS A 399 -27.61 -17.97 -13.53
CA LYS A 399 -28.93 -18.56 -13.28
C LYS A 399 -29.57 -17.87 -12.09
N ARG A 400 -28.84 -17.78 -10.98
CA ARG A 400 -29.25 -17.04 -9.78
C ARG A 400 -29.58 -15.58 -10.09
N THR A 401 -28.74 -14.93 -10.89
CA THR A 401 -28.98 -13.55 -11.32
C THR A 401 -30.26 -13.42 -12.15
N SER A 402 -30.59 -14.41 -13.01
CA SER A 402 -31.85 -14.43 -13.76
C SER A 402 -33.05 -14.59 -12.84
N GLU A 403 -33.02 -15.56 -11.93
CA GLU A 403 -34.09 -15.83 -10.96
C GLU A 403 -34.43 -14.61 -10.10
N ILE A 404 -33.40 -13.90 -9.61
CA ILE A 404 -33.58 -12.66 -8.83
C ILE A 404 -34.23 -11.58 -9.70
N ASN A 405 -33.76 -11.40 -10.94
CA ASN A 405 -34.33 -10.39 -11.83
C ASN A 405 -35.75 -10.74 -12.29
N GLU A 406 -36.10 -12.02 -12.41
CA GLU A 406 -37.47 -12.47 -12.70
C GLU A 406 -38.39 -12.14 -11.53
N LYS A 407 -37.99 -12.46 -10.29
CA LYS A 407 -38.75 -12.08 -9.09
C LYS A 407 -38.95 -10.56 -8.98
N PHE A 408 -37.89 -9.80 -9.26
CA PHE A 408 -37.96 -8.34 -9.28
C PHE A 408 -38.96 -7.84 -10.34
N LYS A 409 -38.90 -8.37 -11.55
CA LYS A 409 -39.82 -8.00 -12.64
C LYS A 409 -41.27 -8.35 -12.32
N GLU A 410 -41.53 -9.52 -11.73
CA GLU A 410 -42.86 -9.94 -11.29
C GLU A 410 -43.43 -8.95 -10.26
N SER A 411 -42.65 -8.66 -9.21
CA SER A 411 -43.04 -7.75 -8.13
C SER A 411 -43.22 -6.31 -8.64
N LEU A 412 -42.39 -5.89 -9.60
CA LEU A 412 -42.47 -4.58 -10.24
C LEU A 412 -43.76 -4.44 -11.06
N LYS A 413 -44.08 -5.44 -11.89
CA LYS A 413 -45.32 -5.44 -12.67
C LYS A 413 -46.54 -5.35 -11.76
N PHE A 414 -46.57 -6.17 -10.70
CA PHE A 414 -47.64 -6.13 -9.71
C PHE A 414 -47.83 -4.71 -9.13
N ALA A 415 -46.76 -4.12 -8.60
CA ALA A 415 -46.83 -2.78 -8.01
C ALA A 415 -47.22 -1.69 -9.02
N GLN A 416 -46.72 -1.77 -10.25
CA GLN A 416 -47.06 -0.82 -11.32
C GLN A 416 -48.56 -0.91 -11.69
N THR A 417 -49.11 -2.13 -11.74
CA THR A 417 -50.55 -2.34 -11.96
C THR A 417 -51.39 -1.78 -10.81
N GLU A 418 -51.03 -2.08 -9.56
CA GLU A 418 -51.74 -1.57 -8.39
C GLU A 418 -51.73 -0.03 -8.32
N LEU A 419 -50.60 0.60 -8.65
CA LEU A 419 -50.45 2.07 -8.66
C LEU A 419 -51.03 2.74 -9.93
N GLY A 420 -51.62 1.97 -10.84
CA GLY A 420 -52.29 2.47 -12.04
C GLY A 420 -51.34 3.08 -13.08
N ILE A 421 -50.10 2.57 -13.17
CA ILE A 421 -49.13 2.99 -14.20
C ILE A 421 -49.40 2.18 -15.47
N LYS A 422 -49.77 2.88 -16.55
CA LYS A 422 -50.06 2.27 -17.87
C LYS A 422 -48.77 2.12 -18.68
N ASP A 423 -48.64 0.99 -19.38
CA ASP A 423 -47.49 0.64 -20.23
C ASP A 423 -46.12 0.89 -19.58
N PRO A 424 -45.91 0.44 -18.32
CA PRO A 424 -44.74 0.82 -17.56
C PRO A 424 -43.47 0.17 -18.12
N LYS A 425 -42.34 0.85 -17.94
CA LYS A 425 -41.04 0.24 -18.23
C LYS A 425 -40.73 -0.85 -17.21
N VAL A 426 -40.56 -2.07 -17.70
CA VAL A 426 -40.14 -3.23 -16.92
C VAL A 426 -38.67 -3.52 -17.22
N GLY A 427 -37.87 -3.74 -16.18
CA GLY A 427 -36.43 -3.91 -16.30
C GLY A 427 -35.84 -4.80 -15.22
N THR A 428 -34.51 -4.97 -15.25
CA THR A 428 -33.75 -5.62 -14.18
C THR A 428 -33.60 -4.69 -12.98
N ILE A 429 -33.20 -5.24 -11.84
CA ILE A 429 -32.96 -4.46 -10.61
C ILE A 429 -31.98 -3.30 -10.84
N LEU A 430 -30.97 -3.47 -11.70
CA LEU A 430 -29.97 -2.44 -12.00
C LEU A 430 -30.48 -1.33 -12.93
N GLN A 431 -31.66 -1.47 -13.53
CA GLN A 431 -32.27 -0.46 -14.41
C GLN A 431 -33.12 0.56 -13.64
N TYR A 432 -32.72 0.90 -12.41
CA TYR A 432 -33.42 1.84 -11.53
C TYR A 432 -33.71 3.19 -12.19
N GLY A 433 -32.74 3.80 -12.87
CA GLY A 433 -32.92 5.08 -13.55
C GLY A 433 -33.96 5.02 -14.68
N PRO A 434 -33.83 4.09 -15.65
CA PRO A 434 -34.83 3.90 -16.68
C PRO A 434 -36.25 3.62 -16.15
N ILE A 435 -36.40 2.82 -15.09
CA ILE A 435 -37.70 2.49 -14.50
C ILE A 435 -38.30 3.71 -13.78
N SER A 436 -37.51 4.43 -12.99
CA SER A 436 -38.03 5.53 -12.18
C SER A 436 -38.31 6.81 -12.96
N LYS A 437 -37.59 7.01 -14.08
CA LYS A 437 -37.72 8.19 -14.95
C LYS A 437 -38.59 7.93 -16.18
N SER A 438 -39.26 6.78 -16.27
CA SER A 438 -40.14 6.50 -17.42
C SER A 438 -41.42 7.31 -17.40
N GLU A 439 -41.82 7.81 -16.23
CA GLU A 439 -43.08 8.51 -16.02
C GLU A 439 -42.88 10.01 -15.73
N THR A 440 -43.94 10.80 -15.89
CA THR A 440 -43.98 12.24 -15.62
C THR A 440 -45.17 12.62 -14.74
N GLY A 441 -45.10 13.80 -14.10
CA GLY A 441 -46.11 14.25 -13.14
C GLY A 441 -46.29 13.24 -12.00
N SER A 442 -47.52 13.12 -11.48
CA SER A 442 -47.82 12.29 -10.32
C SER A 442 -47.54 10.79 -10.52
N ARG A 443 -47.25 10.33 -11.75
CA ARG A 443 -46.82 8.95 -12.03
C ARG A 443 -45.35 8.70 -11.70
N ALA A 444 -44.49 9.72 -11.69
CA ALA A 444 -43.06 9.56 -11.38
C ALA A 444 -42.82 9.08 -9.93
N PRO A 445 -43.42 9.67 -8.88
CA PRO A 445 -43.30 9.15 -7.52
C PRO A 445 -43.87 7.73 -7.35
N ARG A 446 -44.92 7.39 -8.12
CA ARG A 446 -45.50 6.05 -8.15
C ARG A 446 -44.55 5.03 -8.76
N ALA A 447 -43.83 5.37 -9.82
CA ALA A 447 -42.81 4.50 -10.41
C ALA A 447 -41.65 4.23 -9.44
N ILE A 448 -41.27 5.24 -8.63
CA ILE A 448 -40.28 5.10 -7.56
C ILE A 448 -40.77 4.15 -6.47
N LEU A 449 -42.02 4.32 -6.01
CA LEU A 449 -42.62 3.41 -5.03
C LEU A 449 -42.70 1.98 -5.57
N ALA A 450 -43.11 1.80 -6.83
CA ALA A 450 -43.16 0.49 -7.47
C ALA A 450 -41.79 -0.20 -7.52
N TYR A 451 -40.73 0.57 -7.81
CA TYR A 451 -39.37 0.06 -7.78
C TYR A 451 -38.96 -0.36 -6.36
N HIS A 452 -39.19 0.49 -5.34
CA HIS A 452 -38.85 0.15 -3.96
C HIS A 452 -39.64 -1.06 -3.46
N TYR A 453 -40.93 -1.14 -3.78
CA TYR A 453 -41.74 -2.31 -3.49
C TYR A 453 -41.13 -3.58 -4.10
N ALA A 454 -40.81 -3.54 -5.39
CA ALA A 454 -40.22 -4.68 -6.09
C ALA A 454 -38.86 -5.07 -5.51
N LEU A 455 -38.04 -4.09 -5.15
CA LEU A 455 -36.76 -4.30 -4.49
C LEU A 455 -36.96 -5.01 -3.15
N LEU A 456 -37.82 -4.49 -2.27
CA LEU A 456 -38.08 -5.07 -0.95
C LEU A 456 -38.64 -6.49 -1.05
N LYS A 457 -39.57 -6.75 -1.99
CA LYS A 457 -40.09 -8.11 -2.26
C LYS A 457 -39.05 -9.06 -2.82
N THR A 458 -38.07 -8.55 -3.56
CA THR A 458 -36.95 -9.35 -4.05
C THR A 458 -35.99 -9.68 -2.91
N ILE A 459 -35.69 -8.72 -2.04
CA ILE A 459 -34.84 -8.94 -0.85
C ILE A 459 -35.48 -9.98 0.05
N GLU A 460 -36.78 -9.83 0.36
CA GLU A 460 -37.56 -10.74 1.20
C GLU A 460 -37.58 -12.18 0.67
N ASP A 461 -37.67 -12.37 -0.64
CA ASP A 461 -37.80 -13.68 -1.28
C ASP A 461 -36.44 -14.36 -1.56
N LYS A 462 -35.44 -13.57 -1.95
CA LYS A 462 -34.17 -14.08 -2.49
C LYS A 462 -32.98 -13.84 -1.57
N SER A 463 -32.95 -12.78 -0.78
CA SER A 463 -31.74 -12.41 -0.04
C SER A 463 -31.57 -13.23 1.23
N THR A 464 -30.31 -13.40 1.63
CA THR A 464 -29.93 -13.83 2.98
C THR A 464 -29.69 -12.64 3.91
N SER A 465 -29.70 -11.40 3.38
CA SER A 465 -29.57 -10.20 4.20
C SER A 465 -30.81 -10.02 5.06
N PRO A 466 -30.67 -9.57 6.32
CA PRO A 466 -31.83 -9.36 7.16
C PRO A 466 -32.71 -8.25 6.60
N MET A 467 -34.03 -8.43 6.69
CA MET A 467 -34.96 -7.35 6.40
C MET A 467 -34.94 -6.32 7.54
N LEU A 468 -34.90 -5.05 7.18
CA LEU A 468 -34.95 -3.93 8.12
C LEU A 468 -36.35 -3.28 8.14
N PRO A 469 -36.63 -2.44 9.15
CA PRO A 469 -37.82 -1.60 9.16
C PRO A 469 -37.93 -0.76 7.88
N VAL A 470 -39.07 -0.86 7.22
CA VAL A 470 -39.42 -0.06 6.06
C VAL A 470 -39.96 1.27 6.54
N VAL A 471 -39.29 2.36 6.15
CA VAL A 471 -39.64 3.72 6.55
C VAL A 471 -39.90 4.55 5.31
N ILE A 472 -41.13 5.07 5.19
CA ILE A 472 -41.58 5.82 4.02
C ILE A 472 -42.06 7.20 4.49
N ASP A 473 -41.32 8.25 4.15
CA ASP A 473 -41.70 9.62 4.48
C ASP A 473 -42.42 10.29 3.32
N SER A 474 -43.66 10.71 3.58
CA SER A 474 -44.49 11.51 2.71
C SER A 474 -44.73 10.86 1.33
N PRO A 475 -45.36 9.67 1.26
CA PRO A 475 -45.57 8.99 -0.02
C PRO A 475 -46.63 9.63 -0.92
N LYS A 476 -47.49 10.47 -0.36
CA LYS A 476 -48.43 11.31 -1.11
C LYS A 476 -47.66 12.48 -1.75
N GLN A 477 -47.10 12.24 -2.93
CA GLN A 477 -46.32 13.23 -3.70
C GLN A 477 -47.08 13.74 -4.91
N GLN A 478 -47.00 15.05 -5.15
CA GLN A 478 -47.64 15.73 -6.30
C GLN A 478 -49.16 15.55 -6.37
N ASP A 479 -49.82 15.55 -5.21
CA ASP A 479 -51.29 15.55 -5.05
C ASP A 479 -52.05 14.58 -5.98
N PRO A 480 -51.84 13.25 -5.83
CA PRO A 480 -52.63 12.27 -6.56
C PRO A 480 -54.10 12.32 -6.12
N ASP A 481 -54.99 11.81 -6.97
CA ASP A 481 -56.41 11.72 -6.64
C ASP A 481 -56.65 10.78 -5.43
N PRO A 482 -57.75 10.94 -4.68
CA PRO A 482 -57.99 10.16 -3.46
C PRO A 482 -58.00 8.64 -3.67
N HIS A 483 -58.48 8.16 -4.82
CA HIS A 483 -58.53 6.74 -5.12
C HIS A 483 -57.12 6.17 -5.38
N THR A 484 -56.29 6.86 -6.15
CA THR A 484 -54.87 6.51 -6.33
C THR A 484 -54.11 6.59 -5.01
N THR A 485 -54.40 7.59 -4.17
CA THR A 485 -53.76 7.75 -2.87
C THR A 485 -54.10 6.61 -1.92
N LYS A 486 -55.36 6.16 -1.91
CA LYS A 486 -55.77 4.96 -1.17
C LYS A 486 -54.99 3.72 -1.61
N LYS A 487 -54.92 3.46 -2.92
CA LYS A 487 -54.16 2.33 -3.48
C LYS A 487 -52.68 2.37 -3.12
N LEU A 488 -52.09 3.56 -3.08
CA LEU A 488 -50.72 3.76 -2.62
C LEU A 488 -50.54 3.32 -1.17
N PHE A 489 -51.46 3.71 -0.27
CA PHE A 489 -51.40 3.31 1.12
C PHE A 489 -51.71 1.83 1.32
N ASP A 490 -52.65 1.27 0.57
CA ASP A 490 -52.95 -0.16 0.56
C ASP A 490 -51.69 -0.96 0.16
N LEU A 491 -51.00 -0.57 -0.93
CA LEU A 491 -49.77 -1.24 -1.36
C LEU A 491 -48.65 -1.16 -0.31
N CYS A 492 -48.46 0.01 0.32
CA CYS A 492 -47.46 0.18 1.38
C CYS A 492 -47.80 -0.66 2.61
N ILE A 493 -49.02 -0.55 3.11
CA ILE A 493 -49.42 -1.14 4.39
C ILE A 493 -49.60 -2.64 4.24
N ASP A 494 -50.39 -3.11 3.28
CA ASP A 494 -50.68 -4.54 3.14
C ASP A 494 -49.48 -5.28 2.53
N GLY A 495 -48.75 -4.60 1.66
CA GLY A 495 -47.65 -5.20 0.93
C GLY A 495 -46.32 -5.23 1.66
N LEU A 496 -46.01 -4.26 2.54
CA LEU A 496 -44.66 -4.15 3.15
C LEU A 496 -44.62 -4.45 4.65
N SER A 497 -45.77 -4.59 5.32
CA SER A 497 -45.83 -4.77 6.78
C SER A 497 -45.78 -6.22 7.27
N THR A 498 -45.91 -7.22 6.38
CA THR A 498 -46.06 -8.62 6.78
C THR A 498 -44.83 -9.15 7.52
N ASN A 499 -43.64 -8.92 6.96
CA ASN A 499 -42.37 -9.41 7.52
C ASN A 499 -41.48 -8.30 8.08
N ASN A 500 -41.89 -7.03 7.96
CA ASN A 500 -41.08 -5.86 8.33
C ASN A 500 -41.88 -4.86 9.15
N GLN A 501 -41.24 -4.23 10.13
CA GLN A 501 -41.78 -3.02 10.75
C GLN A 501 -42.02 -1.97 9.67
N LEU A 502 -43.24 -1.44 9.61
CA LEU A 502 -43.58 -0.35 8.71
C LEU A 502 -43.72 0.93 9.53
N ILE A 503 -43.01 1.98 9.12
CA ILE A 503 -43.18 3.34 9.63
C ILE A 503 -43.52 4.22 8.43
N ILE A 504 -44.71 4.80 8.43
CA ILE A 504 -45.18 5.62 7.30
C ILE A 504 -45.60 6.99 7.79
N GLY A 505 -44.98 8.02 7.22
CA GLY A 505 -45.25 9.42 7.50
C GLY A 505 -46.14 10.03 6.43
N SER A 506 -47.27 10.64 6.78
CA SER A 506 -48.08 11.41 5.83
C SER A 506 -48.84 12.54 6.52
N VAL A 507 -49.29 13.54 5.77
CA VAL A 507 -50.20 14.58 6.30
C VAL A 507 -51.58 13.98 6.55
N SER A 508 -52.08 13.20 5.61
CA SER A 508 -53.38 12.51 5.68
C SER A 508 -53.25 11.07 5.16
N PHE A 509 -54.21 10.23 5.54
CA PHE A 509 -54.32 8.85 5.07
C PHE A 509 -55.73 8.61 4.52
N GLU A 510 -55.82 8.26 3.24
CA GLU A 510 -57.06 7.94 2.54
C GLU A 510 -57.46 6.46 2.76
N ARG A 511 -57.20 5.95 3.96
CA ARG A 511 -57.46 4.58 4.47
C ARG A 511 -57.65 4.64 5.99
N GLU A 512 -58.40 3.69 6.54
CA GLU A 512 -58.54 3.49 7.98
C GLU A 512 -57.20 3.08 8.63
N THR A 513 -56.84 3.73 9.73
CA THR A 513 -55.54 3.51 10.43
C THR A 513 -55.69 3.30 11.93
N ASP A 514 -56.93 3.19 12.44
CA ASP A 514 -57.24 3.18 13.88
C ASP A 514 -56.66 1.96 14.62
N GLY A 515 -56.38 0.87 13.89
CA GLY A 515 -55.75 -0.34 14.43
C GLY A 515 -54.23 -0.27 14.57
N PHE A 516 -53.58 0.82 14.18
CA PHE A 516 -52.11 0.93 14.15
C PHE A 516 -51.57 1.86 15.23
N LYS A 517 -50.28 1.70 15.57
CA LYS A 517 -49.62 2.60 16.53
C LYS A 517 -49.43 3.97 15.87
N THR A 518 -50.13 4.98 16.36
CA THR A 518 -50.17 6.30 15.70
C THR A 518 -49.52 7.39 16.55
N LEU A 519 -48.66 8.18 15.91
CA LEU A 519 -48.14 9.45 16.41
C LEU A 519 -48.83 10.59 15.66
N THR A 520 -49.63 11.38 16.38
CA THR A 520 -50.29 12.57 15.82
C THR A 520 -49.55 13.83 16.26
N MET A 521 -49.01 14.58 15.30
CA MET A 521 -48.27 15.81 15.51
C MET A 521 -49.15 17.01 15.15
N THR A 522 -49.52 17.81 16.15
CA THR A 522 -50.54 18.87 16.01
C THR A 522 -49.97 20.29 16.02
N GLU A 523 -48.81 20.51 16.66
CA GLU A 523 -48.25 21.85 16.82
C GLU A 523 -47.12 22.12 15.82
N LYS A 524 -47.25 23.20 15.05
CA LYS A 524 -46.21 23.65 14.11
C LYS A 524 -44.97 24.14 14.85
N TYR A 525 -43.80 23.84 14.27
CA TYR A 525 -42.47 24.19 14.75
C TYR A 525 -42.16 23.70 16.18
N SER A 526 -42.84 22.64 16.63
CA SER A 526 -42.86 22.21 18.04
C SER A 526 -42.76 20.69 18.16
N LEU A 527 -41.75 20.07 17.52
CA LEU A 527 -41.46 18.64 17.70
C LEU A 527 -41.06 18.34 19.16
N LEU A 528 -40.16 19.14 19.73
CA LEU A 528 -39.71 18.99 21.11
C LEU A 528 -40.62 19.75 22.06
N LYS A 529 -41.00 19.13 23.18
CA LYS A 529 -41.89 19.69 24.20
C LYS A 529 -41.19 19.88 25.54
N VAL A 530 -41.53 20.94 26.25
CA VAL A 530 -40.97 21.25 27.57
C VAL A 530 -41.38 20.19 28.60
N ASN A 531 -42.66 19.79 28.60
CA ASN A 531 -43.19 18.80 29.55
C ASN A 531 -42.64 17.38 29.36
N LEU A 532 -41.93 17.10 28.26
CA LEU A 532 -41.26 15.81 28.02
C LEU A 532 -39.78 15.83 28.38
N TYR A 533 -39.21 17.00 28.70
CA TYR A 533 -37.76 17.14 28.94
C TYR A 533 -37.27 16.20 30.03
N ASP A 534 -37.82 16.26 31.24
CA ASP A 534 -37.32 15.49 32.38
C ASP A 534 -37.38 13.97 32.14
N LYS A 535 -38.49 13.49 31.56
CA LYS A 535 -38.66 12.07 31.21
C LYS A 535 -37.61 11.62 30.18
N VAL A 536 -37.41 12.42 29.13
CA VAL A 536 -36.43 12.10 28.08
C VAL A 536 -35.01 12.20 28.61
N TYR A 537 -34.72 13.19 29.46
CA TYR A 537 -33.43 13.38 30.11
C TYR A 537 -33.04 12.12 30.91
N GLN A 538 -33.96 11.61 31.74
CA GLN A 538 -33.72 10.38 32.52
C GLN A 538 -33.46 9.15 31.65
N GLN A 539 -34.05 9.08 30.45
CA GLN A 539 -33.86 7.96 29.54
C GLN A 539 -32.60 8.06 28.67
N VAL A 540 -32.12 9.28 28.37
CA VAL A 540 -30.99 9.51 27.45
C VAL A 540 -29.67 9.71 28.18
N MET A 541 -29.68 10.49 29.26
CA MET A 541 -28.47 10.98 29.90
C MET A 541 -27.60 9.92 30.58
N PRO A 542 -28.14 8.87 31.23
CA PRO A 542 -27.29 7.85 31.86
C PRO A 542 -26.30 7.20 30.87
N LEU A 543 -26.80 6.75 29.73
CA LEU A 543 -25.99 6.16 28.68
C LEU A 543 -25.06 7.21 28.01
N TYR A 544 -25.55 8.42 27.77
CA TYR A 544 -24.73 9.50 27.19
C TYR A 544 -23.55 9.89 28.10
N GLN A 545 -23.77 9.99 29.41
CA GLN A 545 -22.73 10.29 30.39
C GLN A 545 -21.70 9.17 30.45
N LYS A 546 -22.14 7.90 30.48
CA LYS A 546 -21.26 6.72 30.45
C LYS A 546 -20.36 6.73 29.20
N ALA A 547 -20.91 7.04 28.02
CA ALA A 547 -20.14 7.11 26.78
C ALA A 547 -19.18 8.31 26.70
N SER A 548 -19.49 9.39 27.42
CA SER A 548 -18.69 10.63 27.44
C SER A 548 -17.53 10.56 28.43
N LEU A 549 -17.63 9.69 29.44
CA LEU A 549 -16.61 9.45 30.47
C LEU A 549 -15.72 8.23 30.18
N SER A 550 -16.03 7.48 29.11
CA SER A 550 -15.19 6.40 28.56
C SER A 550 -14.24 6.97 27.50
#